data_AF-A0A821XKM3-F1
#
_entry.id   AF-A0A821XKM3-F1
#
_cell.length_a   1.000
_cell.length_b   1.000
_cell.length_c   1.000
_cell.angle_alpha   90.00
_cell.angle_beta   90.00
_cell.angle_gamma   90.00
#
_symmetry.space_group_name_H-M   'P 1'
#
loop_
_entity.id
_entity.type
_entity.pdbx_description
1 polymer ?
#
loop_
_entity_poly.entity_id
_entity_poly.type
_entity_poly.pdbx_seq_one_letter_code
_entity_poly.pdbx_strand_id
1 'polypeptide(L)'
;MMASTTKFQSPVIPRDSDGFVKSFTLSSYNCPEATEARTFFEKYGFVVIANVYTPEQCNDTISDIWNVIESFVRQPVRNDEQLWTPEIWSRTGIVHEGIIGGASLWTRQILLNRQTPALHTAFASVLGTENLLVNQDRYGMFRPAKKHPERSTTTNLHLDMNPWLYIDDDDNSHQLEILSKLRYKSDIDWITENNEPGCAKVGELHVQGLVNLADNLEEDGGFWLVPGFHKYLPQWAADHREMLNIYGHYNQFIMIGRKYIPELYDAACHISSRAGSAILWDQRTMHGSRANCSARPRYAQF
;
A
#
# COMPACT_ATOMS: atom_id res chain seq x y z
N MET A 1 -29.12 13.00 24.81
CA MET A 1 -27.83 12.49 25.33
C MET A 1 -26.75 12.99 24.40
N MET A 2 -25.83 13.83 24.89
CA MET A 2 -24.67 14.21 24.07
C MET A 2 -23.83 12.96 23.89
N ALA A 3 -23.69 12.49 22.64
CA ALA A 3 -22.75 11.43 22.31
C ALA A 3 -21.37 11.92 22.72
N SER A 4 -20.74 11.22 23.65
CA SER A 4 -19.32 11.40 23.95
C SER A 4 -18.55 11.00 22.70
N THR A 5 -18.26 11.96 21.82
CA THR A 5 -17.36 11.76 20.68
C THR A 5 -15.95 11.67 21.24
N THR A 6 -15.55 10.47 21.67
CA THR A 6 -14.14 10.16 21.90
C THR A 6 -13.40 10.40 20.61
N LYS A 7 -12.74 11.55 20.51
CA LYS A 7 -11.91 11.95 19.37
C LYS A 7 -10.89 10.83 19.13
N PHE A 8 -10.82 10.34 17.90
CA PHE A 8 -9.84 9.32 17.51
C PHE A 8 -8.43 9.77 17.92
N GLN A 9 -7.72 8.88 18.61
CA GLN A 9 -6.33 9.07 19.01
C GLN A 9 -5.51 7.96 18.40
N SER A 10 -4.68 8.32 17.42
CA SER A 10 -3.79 7.35 16.80
C SER A 10 -2.68 6.94 17.77
N PRO A 11 -2.40 5.64 17.94
CA PRO A 11 -1.33 5.17 18.79
C PRO A 11 0.04 5.51 18.17
N VAL A 12 1.00 5.86 19.02
CA VAL A 12 2.39 6.12 18.60
C VAL A 12 3.04 4.81 18.14
N ILE A 13 3.56 4.81 16.91
CA ILE A 13 4.28 3.66 16.35
C ILE A 13 5.71 3.58 16.92
N PRO A 14 6.17 2.40 17.37
CA PRO A 14 7.54 2.26 17.85
C PRO A 14 8.52 2.22 16.69
N ARG A 15 9.70 2.80 16.91
CA ARG A 15 10.83 2.84 15.97
C ARG A 15 12.06 2.22 16.62
N ASP A 16 12.97 1.70 15.81
CA ASP A 16 14.27 1.21 16.27
C ASP A 16 15.28 2.35 16.44
N SER A 17 16.52 2.01 16.83
CA SER A 17 17.59 2.97 17.09
C SER A 17 18.03 3.75 15.85
N ASP A 18 17.79 3.21 14.65
CA ASP A 18 18.16 3.84 13.39
C ASP A 18 17.00 4.69 12.83
N GLY A 19 15.88 4.76 13.55
CA GLY A 19 14.71 5.53 13.20
C GLY A 19 13.71 4.81 12.29
N PHE A 20 13.98 3.55 11.89
CA PHE A 20 13.03 2.77 11.11
C PHE A 20 11.86 2.30 11.98
N VAL A 21 10.70 2.04 11.38
CA VAL A 21 9.57 1.46 12.13
C VAL A 21 9.95 0.06 12.59
N LYS A 22 9.53 -0.32 13.82
CA LYS A 22 9.79 -1.66 14.37
C LYS A 22 9.38 -2.72 13.35
N SER A 23 10.32 -3.62 13.04
CA SER A 23 10.11 -4.75 12.14
C SER A 23 10.33 -6.07 12.84
N PHE A 24 9.87 -7.14 12.20
CA PHE A 24 9.94 -8.52 12.69
C PHE A 24 10.66 -9.40 11.66
N THR A 25 11.51 -10.31 12.11
CA THR A 25 12.10 -11.35 11.25
C THR A 25 11.44 -12.67 11.60
N LEU A 26 10.93 -13.38 10.59
CA LEU A 26 10.15 -14.60 10.80
C LEU A 26 10.92 -15.81 10.28
N SER A 27 11.02 -16.85 11.10
CA SER A 27 11.57 -18.16 10.67
C SER A 27 10.49 -19.09 10.10
N SER A 28 9.23 -18.89 10.49
CA SER A 28 8.04 -19.55 9.96
C SER A 28 6.80 -18.67 10.23
N TYR A 29 5.65 -18.97 9.61
CA TYR A 29 4.44 -18.16 9.79
C TYR A 29 3.82 -18.25 11.20
N ASN A 30 4.25 -19.24 11.99
CA ASN A 30 3.76 -19.54 13.33
C ASN A 30 4.86 -19.50 14.42
N CYS A 31 6.04 -18.96 14.11
CA CYS A 31 7.09 -18.73 15.11
C CYS A 31 6.63 -17.72 16.20
N PRO A 32 7.30 -17.64 17.36
CA PRO A 32 6.97 -16.67 18.40
C PRO A 32 6.91 -15.22 17.90
N GLU A 33 7.85 -14.82 17.05
CA GLU A 33 7.93 -13.49 16.45
C GLU A 33 6.73 -13.21 15.53
N ALA A 34 6.14 -14.24 14.91
CA ALA A 34 4.90 -14.09 14.14
C ALA A 34 3.70 -13.73 15.01
N THR A 35 3.66 -14.20 16.26
CA THR A 35 2.62 -13.80 17.22
C THR A 35 2.79 -12.35 17.66
N GLU A 36 4.03 -11.90 17.86
CA GLU A 36 4.30 -10.49 18.13
C GLU A 36 3.96 -9.60 16.93
N ALA A 37 4.28 -10.04 15.72
CA ALA A 37 3.95 -9.36 14.47
C ALA A 37 2.43 -9.24 14.29
N ARG A 38 1.65 -10.30 14.57
CA ARG A 38 0.17 -10.25 14.58
C ARG A 38 -0.36 -9.30 15.63
N THR A 39 0.19 -9.33 16.86
CA THR A 39 -0.22 -8.40 17.93
C THR A 39 0.05 -6.94 17.53
N PHE A 40 1.17 -6.70 16.83
CA PHE A 40 1.51 -5.40 16.28
C PHE A 40 0.51 -4.99 15.18
N PHE A 41 0.25 -5.88 14.22
CA PHE A 41 -0.72 -5.68 13.15
C PHE A 41 -2.11 -5.35 13.69
N GLU A 42 -2.63 -6.15 14.63
CA GLU A 42 -3.91 -5.92 15.29
C GLU A 42 -3.95 -4.56 15.98
N LYS A 43 -2.86 -4.13 16.62
CA LYS A 43 -2.80 -2.85 17.33
C LYS A 43 -2.79 -1.66 16.36
N TYR A 44 -1.93 -1.69 15.35
CA TYR A 44 -1.61 -0.52 14.53
C TYR A 44 -2.24 -0.53 13.13
N GLY A 45 -2.82 -1.65 12.68
CA GLY A 45 -3.40 -1.80 11.34
C GLY A 45 -2.37 -2.16 10.26
N PHE A 46 -1.11 -2.36 10.65
CA PHE A 46 -0.03 -2.75 9.75
C PHE A 46 1.11 -3.42 10.50
N VAL A 47 2.02 -4.06 9.77
CA VAL A 47 3.27 -4.62 10.29
C VAL A 47 4.39 -4.55 9.25
N VAL A 48 5.63 -4.45 9.71
CA VAL A 48 6.83 -4.53 8.85
C VAL A 48 7.52 -5.86 9.10
N ILE A 49 7.66 -6.68 8.05
CA ILE A 49 8.40 -7.95 8.08
C ILE A 49 9.73 -7.75 7.35
N ALA A 50 10.84 -7.86 8.07
CA ALA A 50 12.18 -7.64 7.56
C ALA A 50 12.71 -8.85 6.79
N ASN A 51 13.70 -8.60 5.93
CA ASN A 51 14.48 -9.63 5.23
C ASN A 51 13.62 -10.58 4.38
N VAL A 52 12.55 -10.07 3.79
CA VAL A 52 11.68 -10.82 2.89
C VAL A 52 12.37 -11.02 1.54
N TYR A 53 13.05 -9.99 1.03
CA TYR A 53 13.94 -10.11 -0.12
C TYR A 53 15.41 -9.99 0.30
N THR A 54 16.27 -10.76 -0.36
CA THR A 54 17.72 -10.58 -0.28
C THR A 54 18.15 -9.31 -1.01
N PRO A 55 19.38 -8.81 -0.77
CA PRO A 55 19.93 -7.69 -1.55
C PRO A 55 19.98 -7.97 -3.06
N GLU A 56 20.24 -9.21 -3.46
CA GLU A 56 20.23 -9.63 -4.87
C GLU A 56 18.82 -9.53 -5.47
N GLN A 57 17.80 -10.08 -4.79
CA GLN A 57 16.41 -9.97 -5.23
C GLN A 57 15.96 -8.50 -5.34
N CYS A 58 16.38 -7.64 -4.40
CA CYS A 58 16.10 -6.21 -4.47
C CYS A 58 16.71 -5.58 -5.74
N ASN A 59 17.98 -5.86 -6.02
CA ASN A 59 18.69 -5.32 -7.19
C ASN A 59 18.12 -5.84 -8.51
N ASP A 60 17.78 -7.13 -8.59
CA ASP A 60 17.14 -7.73 -9.77
C ASP A 60 15.78 -7.06 -10.04
N THR A 61 15.01 -6.80 -8.97
CA THR A 61 13.71 -6.12 -9.08
C THR A 61 13.87 -4.67 -9.51
N ILE A 62 14.85 -3.93 -8.97
CA ILE A 62 15.16 -2.56 -9.41
C ILE A 62 15.55 -2.55 -10.89
N SER A 63 16.37 -3.51 -11.33
CA SER A 63 16.74 -3.65 -12.74
C SER A 63 15.51 -3.89 -13.63
N ASP A 64 14.57 -4.72 -13.17
CA ASP A 64 13.32 -4.99 -13.87
C ASP A 64 12.38 -3.76 -13.90
N ILE A 65 12.29 -2.98 -12.83
CA ILE A 65 11.58 -1.69 -12.82
C ILE A 65 12.12 -0.79 -13.93
N TRP A 66 13.44 -0.69 -14.06
CA TRP A 66 14.05 0.10 -15.12
C TRP A 66 13.79 -0.46 -16.51
N ASN A 67 13.78 -1.78 -16.69
CA ASN A 67 13.41 -2.41 -17.96
C ASN A 67 11.97 -2.04 -18.34
N VAL A 68 11.04 -2.07 -17.39
CA VAL A 68 9.64 -1.68 -17.60
C VAL A 68 9.54 -0.21 -17.97
N ILE A 69 10.20 0.69 -17.22
CA ILE A 69 10.22 2.13 -17.51
C ILE A 69 10.75 2.39 -18.92
N GLU A 70 11.91 1.83 -19.27
CA GLU A 70 12.55 2.00 -20.58
C GLU A 70 11.71 1.43 -21.72
N SER A 71 10.93 0.37 -21.47
CA SER A 71 9.97 -0.17 -22.44
C SER A 71 8.83 0.82 -22.73
N PHE A 72 8.31 1.51 -21.70
CA PHE A 72 7.24 2.50 -21.86
C PHE A 72 7.73 3.79 -22.53
N VAL A 73 8.89 4.30 -22.12
CA VAL A 73 9.47 5.52 -22.72
C VAL A 73 10.16 5.26 -24.05
N ARG A 74 10.43 4.00 -24.40
CA ARG A 74 11.04 3.52 -25.65
C ARG A 74 12.44 4.08 -25.91
N GLN A 75 13.20 4.31 -24.84
CA GLN A 75 14.58 4.79 -24.89
C GLN A 75 15.29 4.50 -23.55
N PRO A 76 16.63 4.35 -23.54
CA PRO A 76 17.37 4.24 -22.29
C PRO A 76 17.31 5.54 -21.50
N VAL A 77 17.00 5.45 -20.21
CA VAL A 77 16.92 6.62 -19.31
C VAL A 77 17.52 6.37 -17.93
N ARG A 78 17.75 5.11 -17.53
CA ARG A 78 18.10 4.77 -16.13
C ARG A 78 19.40 5.41 -15.61
N ASN A 79 20.33 5.73 -16.51
CA ASN A 79 21.63 6.30 -16.18
C ASN A 79 21.75 7.80 -16.46
N ASP A 80 20.65 8.47 -16.82
CA ASP A 80 20.63 9.91 -17.09
C ASP A 80 19.40 10.58 -16.47
N GLU A 81 19.58 11.11 -15.26
CA GLU A 81 18.51 11.81 -14.52
C GLU A 81 18.01 13.08 -15.24
N GLN A 82 18.78 13.64 -16.20
CA GLN A 82 18.30 14.78 -16.99
C GLN A 82 17.12 14.37 -17.88
N LEU A 83 17.03 13.09 -18.25
CA LEU A 83 15.91 12.52 -19.01
C LEU A 83 14.68 12.22 -18.15
N TRP A 84 14.73 12.39 -16.82
CA TRP A 84 13.59 12.11 -15.93
C TRP A 84 12.62 13.30 -15.87
N THR A 85 12.42 13.97 -17.01
CA THR A 85 11.54 15.14 -17.15
C THR A 85 10.07 14.75 -16.98
N PRO A 86 9.19 15.67 -16.58
CA PRO A 86 7.74 15.41 -16.54
C PRO A 86 7.17 14.87 -17.86
N GLU A 87 7.68 15.35 -19.00
CA GLU A 87 7.26 14.90 -20.33
C GLU A 87 7.58 13.41 -20.56
N ILE A 88 8.83 13.00 -20.34
CA ILE A 88 9.23 11.59 -20.51
C ILE A 88 8.51 10.71 -19.49
N TRP A 89 8.47 11.15 -18.23
CA TRP A 89 7.91 10.36 -17.13
C TRP A 89 6.39 10.18 -17.25
N SER A 90 5.67 11.11 -17.88
CA SER A 90 4.21 11.00 -18.11
C SER A 90 3.78 9.69 -18.80
N ARG A 91 4.71 9.00 -19.44
CA ARG A 91 4.48 7.75 -20.18
C ARG A 91 4.67 6.49 -19.33
N THR A 92 5.13 6.59 -18.08
CA THR A 92 5.53 5.42 -17.29
C THR A 92 4.41 4.82 -16.45
N GLY A 93 3.26 5.47 -16.32
CA GLY A 93 2.15 5.02 -15.45
C GLY A 93 1.43 6.18 -14.76
N ILE A 94 1.05 5.98 -13.49
CA ILE A 94 0.35 6.98 -12.67
C ILE A 94 1.41 7.81 -11.91
N VAL A 95 2.02 8.75 -12.63
CA VAL A 95 3.23 9.48 -12.18
C VAL A 95 3.06 10.20 -10.85
N HIS A 96 1.91 10.84 -10.63
CA HIS A 96 1.65 11.59 -9.39
C HIS A 96 1.53 10.69 -8.15
N GLU A 97 1.30 9.39 -8.35
CA GLU A 97 1.28 8.38 -7.29
C GLU A 97 2.56 7.55 -7.25
N GLY A 98 3.48 7.79 -8.21
CA GLY A 98 4.72 7.04 -8.35
C GLY A 98 4.51 5.58 -8.73
N ILE A 99 3.39 5.25 -9.40
CA ILE A 99 3.09 3.91 -9.90
C ILE A 99 3.62 3.75 -11.32
N ILE A 100 4.28 2.62 -11.58
CA ILE A 100 4.79 2.23 -12.88
C ILE A 100 3.84 1.22 -13.52
N GLY A 101 3.32 1.56 -14.71
CA GLY A 101 2.27 0.82 -15.40
C GLY A 101 0.85 1.34 -15.12
N GLY A 102 -0.06 1.07 -16.06
CA GLY A 102 -1.49 1.41 -15.94
C GLY A 102 -2.37 0.26 -15.45
N ALA A 103 -1.84 -0.97 -15.40
CA ALA A 103 -2.50 -2.20 -14.96
C ALA A 103 -1.41 -3.18 -14.47
N SER A 104 -1.80 -4.36 -13.98
CA SER A 104 -0.87 -5.37 -13.45
C SER A 104 0.24 -5.75 -14.42
N LEU A 105 1.45 -5.98 -13.89
CA LEU A 105 2.64 -6.34 -14.65
C LEU A 105 2.92 -7.85 -14.57
N TRP A 106 3.54 -8.39 -15.63
CA TRP A 106 3.78 -9.82 -15.81
C TRP A 106 5.21 -10.16 -16.21
N THR A 107 6.17 -9.33 -15.81
CA THR A 107 7.58 -9.61 -16.08
C THR A 107 8.02 -10.90 -15.38
N ARG A 108 9.09 -11.53 -15.87
CA ARG A 108 9.63 -12.72 -15.19
C ARG A 108 9.99 -12.43 -13.73
N GLN A 109 10.54 -11.25 -13.45
CA GLN A 109 11.00 -10.91 -12.10
C GLN A 109 9.83 -10.76 -11.11
N ILE A 110 8.74 -10.06 -11.48
CA ILE A 110 7.60 -9.88 -10.57
C ILE A 110 6.95 -11.23 -10.21
N LEU A 111 6.91 -12.17 -11.17
CA LEU A 111 6.37 -13.52 -10.96
C LEU A 111 7.27 -14.37 -10.04
N LEU A 112 8.59 -14.24 -10.14
CA LEU A 112 9.51 -14.93 -9.22
C LEU A 112 9.41 -14.36 -7.80
N ASN A 113 9.33 -13.04 -7.71
CA ASN A 113 9.22 -12.30 -6.46
C ASN A 113 7.99 -12.74 -5.65
N ARG A 114 6.84 -12.94 -6.32
CA ARG A 114 5.59 -13.47 -5.71
C ARG A 114 5.69 -14.92 -5.23
N GLN A 115 6.69 -15.67 -5.68
CA GLN A 115 6.96 -17.05 -5.25
C GLN A 115 8.01 -17.12 -4.13
N THR A 116 8.46 -15.98 -3.58
CA THR A 116 9.48 -15.95 -2.53
C THR A 116 8.95 -16.57 -1.23
N PRO A 117 9.59 -17.62 -0.68
CA PRO A 117 9.10 -18.29 0.54
C PRO A 117 8.99 -17.36 1.75
N ALA A 118 9.91 -16.41 1.90
CA ALA A 118 9.86 -15.43 2.98
C ALA A 118 8.70 -14.43 2.83
N LEU A 119 8.29 -14.11 1.59
CA LEU A 119 7.14 -13.25 1.34
C LEU A 119 5.83 -14.00 1.64
N HIS A 120 5.75 -15.26 1.21
CA HIS A 120 4.65 -16.15 1.59
C HIS A 120 4.54 -16.28 3.12
N THR A 121 5.66 -16.50 3.80
CA THR A 121 5.71 -16.55 5.28
C THR A 121 5.21 -15.27 5.93
N ALA A 122 5.58 -14.10 5.38
CA ALA A 122 5.12 -12.80 5.87
C ALA A 122 3.59 -12.67 5.80
N PHE A 123 2.98 -12.93 4.63
CA PHE A 123 1.53 -12.88 4.48
C PHE A 123 0.81 -13.97 5.30
N ALA A 124 1.32 -15.20 5.28
CA ALA A 124 0.74 -16.31 6.02
C ALA A 124 0.72 -16.05 7.54
N SER A 125 1.73 -15.34 8.04
CA SER A 125 1.81 -14.97 9.46
C SER A 125 0.68 -14.01 9.86
N VAL A 126 0.30 -13.08 9.00
CA VAL A 126 -0.76 -12.09 9.27
C VAL A 126 -2.14 -12.69 9.02
N LEU A 127 -2.32 -13.41 7.92
CA LEU A 127 -3.59 -14.04 7.53
C LEU A 127 -3.92 -15.29 8.33
N GLY A 128 -2.94 -15.87 9.05
CA GLY A 128 -3.13 -17.04 9.90
C GLY A 128 -3.27 -18.36 9.13
N THR A 129 -2.90 -18.40 7.86
CA THR A 129 -2.99 -19.58 6.99
C THR A 129 -1.90 -19.56 5.92
N GLU A 130 -1.40 -20.74 5.55
CA GLU A 130 -0.43 -20.90 4.44
C GLU A 130 -1.13 -21.05 3.08
N ASN A 131 -2.45 -21.28 3.08
CA ASN A 131 -3.25 -21.43 1.87
C ASN A 131 -3.60 -20.05 1.32
N LEU A 132 -2.64 -19.45 0.61
CA LEU A 132 -2.75 -18.09 0.07
C LEU A 132 -3.02 -18.11 -1.43
N LEU A 133 -3.87 -17.19 -1.88
CA LEU A 133 -4.02 -16.83 -3.29
C LEU A 133 -3.09 -15.65 -3.60
N VAL A 134 -2.47 -15.70 -4.78
CA VAL A 134 -1.47 -14.71 -5.20
C VAL A 134 -2.13 -13.61 -6.01
N ASN A 135 -2.09 -12.39 -5.48
CA ASN A 135 -2.34 -11.12 -6.17
C ASN A 135 -1.40 -10.90 -7.38
N GLN A 136 -1.78 -10.16 -8.44
CA GLN A 136 -0.90 -9.48 -9.40
C GLN A 136 -1.14 -7.96 -9.42
N ASP A 137 -0.08 -7.19 -9.25
CA ASP A 137 -0.07 -5.71 -9.28
C ASP A 137 1.19 -5.18 -10.00
N ARG A 138 1.68 -4.01 -9.59
CA ARG A 138 2.65 -3.15 -10.29
C ARG A 138 3.88 -2.87 -9.45
N TYR A 139 4.78 -2.08 -10.03
CA TYR A 139 5.90 -1.48 -9.32
C TYR A 139 5.62 -0.03 -8.92
N GLY A 140 6.34 0.44 -7.91
CA GLY A 140 6.39 1.83 -7.50
C GLY A 140 7.80 2.40 -7.66
N MET A 141 7.90 3.61 -8.22
CA MET A 141 9.13 4.40 -8.23
C MET A 141 8.84 5.88 -8.01
N PHE A 142 9.49 6.48 -7.01
CA PHE A 142 9.48 7.93 -6.84
C PHE A 142 10.79 8.48 -7.35
N ARG A 143 10.71 9.52 -8.19
CA ARG A 143 11.90 10.26 -8.63
C ARG A 143 12.47 11.09 -7.47
N PRO A 144 13.78 11.36 -7.44
CA PRO A 144 14.35 12.37 -6.57
C PRO A 144 13.63 13.71 -6.74
N ALA A 145 13.23 14.31 -5.63
CA ALA A 145 12.46 15.56 -5.62
C ALA A 145 13.22 16.71 -4.94
N LYS A 146 14.34 16.44 -4.23
CA LYS A 146 15.08 17.46 -3.46
C LYS A 146 15.52 18.65 -4.31
N LYS A 147 16.02 18.40 -5.52
CA LYS A 147 16.46 19.43 -6.49
C LYS A 147 15.40 19.72 -7.56
N HIS A 148 14.34 18.91 -7.59
CA HIS A 148 13.33 18.89 -8.64
C HIS A 148 11.93 18.73 -8.01
N PRO A 149 11.43 19.74 -7.27
CA PRO A 149 10.16 19.61 -6.53
C PRO A 149 8.97 19.27 -7.43
N GLU A 150 9.01 19.65 -8.71
CA GLU A 150 8.02 19.30 -9.73
C GLU A 150 7.91 17.79 -10.00
N ARG A 151 8.90 17.01 -9.56
CA ARG A 151 8.90 15.54 -9.69
C ARG A 151 8.23 14.83 -8.52
N SER A 152 7.93 15.56 -7.44
CA SER A 152 7.32 15.00 -6.23
C SER A 152 5.98 14.34 -6.55
N THR A 153 5.72 13.22 -5.87
CA THR A 153 4.40 12.62 -5.81
C THR A 153 3.46 13.42 -4.93
N THR A 154 2.17 13.14 -5.05
CA THR A 154 1.11 13.83 -4.31
C THR A 154 0.88 13.18 -2.96
N THR A 155 0.93 13.99 -1.89
CA THR A 155 0.50 13.57 -0.57
C THR A 155 -1.02 13.36 -0.53
N ASN A 156 -1.48 12.17 -0.14
CA ASN A 156 -2.90 11.84 -0.07
C ASN A 156 -3.19 10.77 1.00
N LEU A 157 -4.46 10.70 1.40
CA LEU A 157 -5.04 9.60 2.15
C LEU A 157 -6.29 9.08 1.42
N HIS A 158 -6.41 7.76 1.34
CA HIS A 158 -7.48 7.05 0.69
C HIS A 158 -7.75 5.70 1.36
N LEU A 159 -8.84 5.08 0.90
CA LEU A 159 -9.15 3.67 1.06
C LEU A 159 -9.37 3.05 -0.33
N ASP A 160 -8.78 1.89 -0.57
CA ASP A 160 -9.01 1.04 -1.76
C ASP A 160 -10.31 0.23 -1.63
N MET A 161 -11.35 0.87 -1.11
CA MET A 161 -12.70 0.35 -0.98
C MET A 161 -13.65 1.50 -0.61
N ASN A 162 -14.95 1.30 -0.80
CA ASN A 162 -15.94 2.24 -0.27
C ASN A 162 -16.21 1.94 1.22
N PRO A 163 -15.87 2.84 2.16
CA PRO A 163 -16.01 2.58 3.59
C PRO A 163 -17.47 2.49 4.04
N TRP A 164 -18.39 3.17 3.33
CA TRP A 164 -19.81 3.12 3.66
C TRP A 164 -20.44 1.83 3.14
N LEU A 165 -20.17 1.45 1.88
CA LEU A 165 -20.63 0.18 1.35
C LEU A 165 -20.10 -1.01 2.16
N TYR A 166 -18.82 -0.97 2.55
CA TYR A 166 -18.23 -2.00 3.39
C TYR A 166 -19.03 -2.23 4.69
N ILE A 167 -19.57 -1.16 5.29
CA ILE A 167 -20.36 -1.23 6.52
C ILE A 167 -21.84 -1.53 6.26
N ASP A 168 -22.41 -0.95 5.20
CA ASP A 168 -23.84 -1.01 4.88
C ASP A 168 -24.24 -2.28 4.10
N ASP A 169 -23.29 -2.97 3.44
CA ASP A 169 -23.55 -4.24 2.76
C ASP A 169 -23.78 -5.36 3.78
N ASP A 170 -25.01 -5.85 3.81
CA ASP A 170 -25.51 -6.78 4.81
C ASP A 170 -25.34 -8.26 4.43
N ASP A 171 -25.10 -8.56 3.16
CA ASP A 171 -25.10 -9.93 2.63
C ASP A 171 -23.94 -10.23 1.66
N ASN A 172 -23.02 -9.28 1.50
CA ASN A 172 -21.86 -9.36 0.62
C ASN A 172 -22.23 -9.45 -0.87
N SER A 173 -23.46 -9.06 -1.22
CA SER A 173 -23.95 -9.17 -2.60
C SER A 173 -23.14 -8.30 -3.57
N HIS A 174 -22.61 -7.16 -3.13
CA HIS A 174 -21.84 -6.28 -4.00
C HIS A 174 -20.54 -6.94 -4.46
N GLN A 175 -19.73 -7.42 -3.52
CA GLN A 175 -18.47 -8.10 -3.82
C GLN A 175 -18.72 -9.30 -4.74
N LEU A 176 -19.70 -10.14 -4.41
CA LEU A 176 -20.06 -11.31 -5.22
C LEU A 176 -20.50 -10.92 -6.63
N GLU A 177 -21.25 -9.84 -6.78
CA GLU A 177 -21.65 -9.32 -8.09
C GLU A 177 -20.43 -8.91 -8.92
N ILE A 178 -19.50 -8.13 -8.35
CA ILE A 178 -18.29 -7.69 -9.05
C ILE A 178 -17.41 -8.87 -9.43
N LEU A 179 -17.08 -9.75 -8.48
CA LEU A 179 -16.23 -10.92 -8.71
C LEU A 179 -16.84 -11.87 -9.75
N SER A 180 -18.17 -12.03 -9.78
CA SER A 180 -18.86 -12.88 -10.79
C SER A 180 -18.71 -12.38 -12.23
N LYS A 181 -18.35 -11.10 -12.42
CA LYS A 181 -18.17 -10.46 -13.73
C LYS A 181 -16.71 -10.47 -14.21
N LEU A 182 -15.75 -10.74 -13.33
CA LEU A 182 -14.33 -10.79 -13.71
C LEU A 182 -14.09 -11.92 -14.72
N ARG A 183 -13.33 -11.62 -15.77
CA ARG A 183 -12.99 -12.58 -16.84
C ARG A 183 -11.48 -12.66 -17.09
N TYR A 184 -10.70 -11.83 -16.43
CA TYR A 184 -9.25 -11.67 -16.61
C TYR A 184 -8.87 -11.50 -18.08
N LYS A 185 -9.69 -10.73 -18.81
CA LYS A 185 -9.43 -10.36 -20.22
C LYS A 185 -8.51 -9.15 -20.35
N SER A 186 -8.39 -8.39 -19.27
CA SER A 186 -7.55 -7.21 -19.14
C SER A 186 -6.79 -7.30 -17.82
N ASP A 187 -5.56 -6.79 -17.79
CA ASP A 187 -4.74 -6.77 -16.58
C ASP A 187 -5.33 -5.89 -15.47
N ILE A 188 -6.32 -5.04 -15.79
CA ILE A 188 -7.04 -4.26 -14.78
C ILE A 188 -7.94 -5.12 -13.91
N ASP A 189 -8.40 -6.29 -14.38
CA ASP A 189 -9.30 -7.17 -13.62
C ASP A 189 -8.64 -7.64 -12.31
N TRP A 190 -7.31 -7.76 -12.27
CA TRP A 190 -6.53 -8.10 -11.08
C TRP A 190 -6.50 -6.97 -10.05
N ILE A 191 -6.47 -5.72 -10.51
CA ILE A 191 -6.56 -4.55 -9.65
C ILE A 191 -7.98 -4.42 -9.10
N THR A 192 -8.99 -4.65 -9.94
CA THR A 192 -10.38 -4.68 -9.49
C THR A 192 -10.60 -5.74 -8.42
N GLU A 193 -10.09 -6.97 -8.62
CA GLU A 193 -10.17 -8.03 -7.61
C GLU A 193 -9.57 -7.61 -6.26
N ASN A 194 -8.40 -6.94 -6.26
CA ASN A 194 -7.74 -6.47 -5.04
C ASN A 194 -8.55 -5.44 -4.26
N ASN A 195 -9.26 -4.58 -4.98
CA ASN A 195 -9.97 -3.45 -4.39
C ASN A 195 -11.42 -3.82 -4.00
N GLU A 196 -11.75 -5.11 -4.01
CA GLU A 196 -13.06 -5.64 -3.68
C GLU A 196 -13.02 -6.50 -2.41
N PRO A 197 -12.82 -5.90 -1.22
CA PRO A 197 -12.90 -6.63 0.03
C PRO A 197 -14.35 -7.00 0.34
N GLY A 198 -14.54 -8.17 0.95
CA GLY A 198 -15.84 -8.59 1.48
C GLY A 198 -16.36 -7.62 2.54
N CYS A 199 -17.69 -7.54 2.70
CA CYS A 199 -18.31 -6.59 3.61
C CYS A 199 -17.99 -6.89 5.09
N ALA A 200 -18.27 -5.91 5.96
CA ALA A 200 -17.97 -5.97 7.39
C ALA A 200 -18.59 -7.18 8.10
N LYS A 201 -19.74 -7.67 7.65
CA LYS A 201 -20.42 -8.83 8.24
C LYS A 201 -19.77 -10.16 7.91
N VAL A 202 -19.11 -10.28 6.75
CA VAL A 202 -18.32 -11.47 6.41
C VAL A 202 -17.13 -11.59 7.37
N GLY A 203 -16.54 -10.46 7.75
CA GLY A 203 -15.46 -10.41 8.74
C GLY A 203 -14.14 -10.95 8.20
N GLU A 204 -13.99 -11.05 6.88
CA GLU A 204 -12.75 -11.45 6.23
C GLU A 204 -11.65 -10.38 6.39
N LEU A 205 -10.45 -10.84 6.69
CA LEU A 205 -9.27 -9.98 6.74
C LEU A 205 -8.65 -9.90 5.34
N HIS A 206 -8.70 -8.70 4.74
CA HIS A 206 -7.97 -8.39 3.52
C HIS A 206 -6.69 -7.62 3.86
N VAL A 207 -5.57 -8.10 3.33
CA VAL A 207 -4.23 -7.55 3.58
C VAL A 207 -3.64 -7.10 2.25
N GLN A 208 -3.28 -5.83 2.20
CA GLN A 208 -2.47 -5.28 1.12
C GLN A 208 -1.00 -5.22 1.57
N GLY A 209 -0.09 -5.10 0.60
CA GLY A 209 1.33 -5.11 0.91
C GLY A 209 2.19 -4.42 -0.13
N LEU A 210 3.41 -4.08 0.28
CA LEU A 210 4.49 -3.72 -0.62
C LEU A 210 5.83 -4.16 -0.04
N VAL A 211 6.82 -4.36 -0.90
CA VAL A 211 8.22 -4.57 -0.52
C VAL A 211 9.04 -3.36 -0.92
N ASN A 212 9.74 -2.75 0.04
CA ASN A 212 10.72 -1.69 -0.25
C ASN A 212 12.01 -2.32 -0.79
N LEU A 213 12.49 -1.87 -1.96
CA LEU A 213 13.64 -2.47 -2.65
C LEU A 213 14.96 -1.75 -2.35
N ALA A 214 14.87 -0.60 -1.69
CA ALA A 214 15.97 0.14 -1.10
C ALA A 214 15.52 0.64 0.28
N ASP A 215 16.46 1.09 1.13
CA ASP A 215 16.09 1.72 2.39
C ASP A 215 15.16 2.90 2.11
N ASN A 216 13.98 2.89 2.73
CA ASN A 216 12.99 3.95 2.64
C ASN A 216 13.07 4.77 3.92
N LEU A 217 13.82 5.87 3.86
CA LEU A 217 13.94 6.84 4.95
C LEU A 217 12.76 7.81 4.95
N GLU A 218 12.67 8.63 6.00
CA GLU A 218 11.59 9.58 6.23
C GLU A 218 11.47 10.61 5.08
N GLU A 219 12.58 11.06 4.50
CA GLU A 219 12.61 11.99 3.37
C GLU A 219 12.25 11.36 2.01
N ASP A 220 12.34 10.03 1.90
CA ASP A 220 12.06 9.29 0.67
C ASP A 220 10.56 9.20 0.37
N GLY A 221 9.70 9.59 1.33
CA GLY A 221 8.25 9.56 1.18
C GLY A 221 7.73 8.17 0.85
N GLY A 222 6.57 8.11 0.19
CA GLY A 222 5.91 6.85 -0.15
C GLY A 222 4.89 6.47 0.90
N PHE A 223 4.83 5.17 1.23
CA PHE A 223 3.73 4.63 2.00
C PHE A 223 3.65 5.24 3.41
N TRP A 224 2.46 5.73 3.72
CA TRP A 224 2.10 6.24 5.03
C TRP A 224 0.64 5.87 5.32
N LEU A 225 0.30 5.79 6.59
CA LEU A 225 -1.05 5.41 7.03
C LEU A 225 -1.41 6.06 8.34
N VAL A 226 -2.68 5.93 8.75
CA VAL A 226 -3.16 6.36 10.05
C VAL A 226 -3.20 5.15 11.00
N PRO A 227 -2.24 5.00 11.93
CA PRO A 227 -2.19 3.82 12.79
C PRO A 227 -3.49 3.65 13.58
N GLY A 228 -3.98 2.42 13.66
CA GLY A 228 -5.20 2.07 14.41
C GLY A 228 -6.52 2.45 13.73
N PHE A 229 -6.49 3.05 12.53
CA PHE A 229 -7.70 3.50 11.85
C PHE A 229 -8.66 2.37 11.49
N HIS A 230 -8.18 1.17 11.17
CA HIS A 230 -9.01 -0.01 10.87
C HIS A 230 -10.05 -0.32 11.97
N LYS A 231 -9.73 -0.03 13.24
CA LYS A 231 -10.67 -0.17 14.37
C LYS A 231 -11.65 0.99 14.49
N TYR A 232 -11.26 2.16 14.00
CA TYR A 232 -12.07 3.37 14.01
C TYR A 232 -12.97 3.49 12.78
N LEU A 233 -12.67 2.75 11.70
CA LEU A 233 -13.39 2.80 10.44
C LEU A 233 -14.93 2.77 10.58
N PRO A 234 -15.56 1.87 11.37
CA PRO A 234 -17.02 1.84 11.47
C PRO A 234 -17.61 3.13 12.05
N GLN A 235 -16.98 3.67 13.10
CA GLN A 235 -17.40 4.93 13.71
C GLN A 235 -17.13 6.10 12.76
N TRP A 236 -15.96 6.12 12.13
CA TRP A 236 -15.59 7.16 11.17
C TRP A 236 -16.57 7.20 9.97
N ALA A 237 -16.92 6.04 9.41
CA ALA A 237 -17.88 5.95 8.31
C ALA A 237 -19.28 6.46 8.72
N ALA A 238 -19.72 6.14 9.95
CA ALA A 238 -20.97 6.63 10.49
C ALA A 238 -20.97 8.16 10.72
N ASP A 239 -19.86 8.71 11.22
CA ASP A 239 -19.72 10.14 11.51
C ASP A 239 -19.58 11.01 10.24
N HIS A 240 -19.15 10.42 9.12
CA HIS A 240 -18.89 11.13 7.86
C HIS A 240 -19.82 10.67 6.72
N ARG A 241 -21.04 10.20 7.04
CA ARG A 241 -21.99 9.74 6.01
C ARG A 241 -22.34 10.79 4.98
N GLU A 242 -22.31 12.08 5.32
CA GLU A 242 -22.57 13.17 4.40
C GLU A 242 -21.61 13.22 3.21
N MET A 243 -20.42 12.62 3.33
CA MET A 243 -19.44 12.51 2.24
C MET A 243 -19.90 11.57 1.11
N LEU A 244 -20.92 10.73 1.34
CA LEU A 244 -21.57 9.96 0.28
C LEU A 244 -22.11 10.86 -0.84
N ASN A 245 -22.47 12.11 -0.54
CA ASN A 245 -22.89 13.08 -1.55
C ASN A 245 -21.76 13.50 -2.51
N ILE A 246 -20.50 13.27 -2.13
CA ILE A 246 -19.30 13.61 -2.90
C ILE A 246 -18.76 12.37 -3.60
N TYR A 247 -18.65 11.26 -2.87
CA TYR A 247 -17.94 10.06 -3.33
C TYR A 247 -18.86 8.93 -3.78
N GLY A 248 -20.17 9.00 -3.52
CA GLY A 248 -21.10 7.94 -3.87
C GLY A 248 -20.91 6.63 -3.08
N HIS A 249 -21.80 5.68 -3.33
CA HIS A 249 -21.85 4.40 -2.60
C HIS A 249 -21.02 3.28 -3.22
N TYR A 250 -20.69 3.32 -4.51
CA TYR A 250 -20.15 2.16 -5.22
C TYR A 250 -18.74 2.36 -5.79
N ASN A 251 -18.05 3.43 -5.39
CA ASN A 251 -16.69 3.68 -5.82
C ASN A 251 -15.69 2.84 -5.02
N GLN A 252 -14.89 2.03 -5.72
CA GLN A 252 -13.91 1.07 -5.16
C GLN A 252 -12.59 1.74 -4.71
N PHE A 253 -12.56 3.07 -4.73
CA PHE A 253 -11.42 3.89 -4.34
C PHE A 253 -11.93 5.24 -3.85
N ILE A 254 -11.63 5.58 -2.59
CA ILE A 254 -12.08 6.80 -1.95
C ILE A 254 -10.88 7.60 -1.44
N MET A 255 -10.41 8.57 -2.22
CA MET A 255 -9.38 9.51 -1.81
C MET A 255 -10.00 10.77 -1.21
N ILE A 256 -9.64 11.07 0.04
CA ILE A 256 -10.25 12.15 0.80
C ILE A 256 -9.25 13.28 1.01
N GLY A 257 -9.61 14.47 0.56
CA GLY A 257 -8.75 15.65 0.70
C GLY A 257 -8.60 16.11 2.15
N ARG A 258 -7.40 16.59 2.51
CA ARG A 258 -7.05 17.10 3.85
C ARG A 258 -8.04 18.09 4.46
N LYS A 259 -8.71 18.89 3.63
CA LYS A 259 -9.72 19.85 4.09
C LYS A 259 -10.92 19.19 4.80
N TYR A 260 -11.19 17.91 4.52
CA TYR A 260 -12.31 17.16 5.07
C TYR A 260 -11.94 16.32 6.30
N ILE A 261 -10.68 15.89 6.41
CA ILE A 261 -10.17 15.01 7.48
C ILE A 261 -8.80 15.47 7.99
N PRO A 262 -8.63 16.75 8.39
CA PRO A 262 -7.32 17.30 8.75
C PRO A 262 -6.66 16.52 9.89
N GLU A 263 -7.45 16.03 10.85
CA GLU A 263 -6.99 15.23 11.99
C GLU A 263 -6.39 13.89 11.58
N LEU A 264 -6.87 13.27 10.51
CA LEU A 264 -6.31 12.02 9.99
C LEU A 264 -4.98 12.26 9.26
N TYR A 265 -4.88 13.37 8.52
CA TYR A 265 -3.61 13.78 7.91
C TYR A 265 -2.55 14.14 8.96
N ASP A 266 -2.95 14.72 10.10
CA ASP A 266 -2.05 15.02 11.21
C ASP A 266 -1.62 13.77 11.98
N ALA A 267 -2.47 12.74 12.00
CA ALA A 267 -2.19 11.46 12.64
C ALA A 267 -1.43 10.47 11.73
N ALA A 268 -1.38 10.71 10.41
CA ALA A 268 -0.73 9.83 9.47
C ALA A 268 0.79 9.76 9.69
N CYS A 269 1.34 8.55 9.64
CA CYS A 269 2.74 8.25 9.90
C CYS A 269 3.37 7.61 8.66
N HIS A 270 4.52 8.14 8.24
CA HIS A 270 5.36 7.50 7.22
C HIS A 270 5.95 6.20 7.75
N ILE A 271 5.90 5.13 6.94
CA ILE A 271 6.38 3.81 7.34
C ILE A 271 7.76 3.57 6.70
N SER A 272 8.77 4.15 7.33
CA SER A 272 10.16 3.92 6.95
C SER A 272 10.57 2.48 7.25
N SER A 273 11.19 1.79 6.29
CA SER A 273 11.71 0.43 6.46
C SER A 273 13.02 0.23 5.68
N ARG A 274 13.80 -0.78 6.07
CA ARG A 274 15.01 -1.19 5.35
C ARG A 274 14.66 -1.89 4.04
N ALA A 275 15.61 -1.91 3.11
CA ALA A 275 15.53 -2.68 1.86
C ALA A 275 15.16 -4.15 2.13
N GLY A 276 14.38 -4.73 1.23
CA GLY A 276 13.89 -6.10 1.31
C GLY A 276 12.85 -6.34 2.40
N SER A 277 12.36 -5.30 3.09
CA SER A 277 11.27 -5.45 4.06
C SER A 277 9.91 -5.33 3.39
N ALA A 278 8.98 -6.20 3.76
CA ALA A 278 7.57 -6.10 3.40
C ALA A 278 6.83 -5.24 4.43
N ILE A 279 6.02 -4.29 3.96
CA ILE A 279 5.02 -3.59 4.76
C ILE A 279 3.67 -4.19 4.40
N LEU A 280 2.98 -4.78 5.37
CA LEU A 280 1.66 -5.40 5.20
C LEU A 280 0.65 -4.62 6.03
N TRP A 281 -0.51 -4.29 5.47
CA TRP A 281 -1.54 -3.52 6.18
C TRP A 281 -2.94 -4.07 5.95
N ASP A 282 -3.79 -3.86 6.96
CA ASP A 282 -5.21 -4.12 6.90
C ASP A 282 -5.86 -3.13 5.93
N GLN A 283 -6.53 -3.61 4.89
CA GLN A 283 -7.13 -2.76 3.83
C GLN A 283 -8.12 -1.72 4.38
N ARG A 284 -8.65 -1.93 5.59
CA ARG A 284 -9.53 -0.98 6.29
C ARG A 284 -8.78 0.23 6.85
N THR A 285 -7.44 0.22 6.85
CA THR A 285 -6.61 1.30 7.38
C THR A 285 -6.50 2.42 6.36
N MET A 286 -6.88 3.65 6.74
CA MET A 286 -6.68 4.84 5.92
C MET A 286 -5.19 5.01 5.64
N HIS A 287 -4.82 4.99 4.37
CA HIS A 287 -3.42 4.98 3.93
C HIS A 287 -3.23 5.80 2.66
N GLY A 288 -2.01 5.93 2.19
CA GLY A 288 -1.75 6.50 0.89
C GLY A 288 -0.28 6.76 0.64
N SER A 289 0.00 7.86 -0.03
CA SER A 289 1.35 8.30 -0.33
C SER A 289 1.66 9.62 0.34
N ARG A 290 2.89 9.77 0.84
CA ARG A 290 3.50 11.04 1.24
C ARG A 290 4.51 11.47 0.20
N ALA A 291 4.43 12.73 -0.22
CA ALA A 291 5.42 13.39 -1.06
C ALA A 291 6.84 13.24 -0.50
N ASN A 292 7.81 12.99 -1.39
CA ASN A 292 9.21 12.88 -1.02
C ASN A 292 9.94 14.24 -1.16
N CYS A 293 11.01 14.41 -0.39
CA CYS A 293 11.97 15.51 -0.55
C CYS A 293 13.40 14.99 -0.69
N SER A 294 13.52 13.72 -1.12
CA SER A 294 14.77 12.97 -1.19
C SER A 294 15.62 13.31 -2.42
N ALA A 295 16.93 13.13 -2.27
CA ALA A 295 17.93 13.22 -3.33
C ALA A 295 18.13 11.90 -4.10
N ARG A 296 17.45 10.84 -3.69
CA ARG A 296 17.54 9.51 -4.31
C ARG A 296 16.14 8.99 -4.67
N PRO A 297 16.06 8.07 -5.63
CA PRO A 297 14.79 7.44 -5.96
C PRO A 297 14.35 6.47 -4.86
N ARG A 298 13.03 6.32 -4.71
CA ARG A 298 12.39 5.24 -3.93
C ARG A 298 11.95 4.15 -4.89
N TYR A 299 12.10 2.89 -4.51
CA TYR A 299 11.64 1.74 -5.29
C TYR A 299 10.82 0.79 -4.41
N ALA A 300 9.70 0.32 -4.95
CA ALA A 300 8.84 -0.65 -4.30
C ALA A 300 8.21 -1.61 -5.31
N GLN A 301 7.82 -2.79 -4.82
CA GLN A 301 6.88 -3.68 -5.51
C GLN A 301 5.62 -3.79 -4.67
N PHE A 302 4.46 -3.72 -5.31
CA PHE A 302 3.16 -4.04 -4.71
C PHE A 302 2.84 -5.52 -4.93
#